data_AF-A0A382WTB0-F1
#
_entry.id   AF-A0A382WTB0-F1
#
_cell.length_a   1.000
_cell.length_b   1.000
_cell.length_c   1.000
_cell.angle_alpha   90.00
_cell.angle_beta   90.00
_cell.angle_gamma   90.00
#
_symmetry.space_group_name_H-M   'P 1'
#
loop_
_entity.id
_entity.type
_entity.pdbx_description
1 polymer ?
#
loop_
_entity_poly.entity_id
_entity_poly.type
_entity_poly.pdbx_seq_one_letter_code
_entity_poly.pdbx_strand_id
1 'polypeptide(L)'
;MDQMGPKVSSESHASESLTEPPSSKSEWFGHPRGLATLFFTEMWERFSYYGMRALLVLFMTDLIANGGLGMNDATATAVYGLYTFA
;
A
#
# COMPACT_ATOMS: atom_id res chain seq x y z
N MET A 1 -65.19 30.27 23.65
CA MET A 1 -65.13 29.51 22.39
C MET A 1 -63.97 30.09 21.60
N ASP A 2 -62.76 29.60 21.85
CA ASP A 2 -62.09 28.59 21.00
C ASP A 2 -61.72 29.22 19.65
N GLN A 3 -60.47 29.50 19.25
CA GLN A 3 -59.11 29.12 19.63
C GLN A 3 -58.22 30.30 19.14
N MET A 4 -57.30 30.83 19.93
CA MET A 4 -55.88 30.50 19.91
C MET A 4 -55.29 30.15 18.53
N GLY A 5 -54.35 30.98 18.08
CA GLY A 5 -53.42 30.63 17.02
C GLY A 5 -52.76 31.83 16.36
N PRO A 6 -51.60 32.32 16.86
CA PRO A 6 -50.77 33.24 16.09
C PRO A 6 -50.31 32.55 14.80
N LYS A 7 -50.64 33.13 13.65
CA LYS A 7 -50.17 32.66 12.34
C LYS A 7 -48.69 33.03 12.19
N VAL A 8 -47.83 32.25 12.83
CA VAL A 8 -46.40 32.18 12.52
C VAL A 8 -46.32 31.48 11.17
N SER A 9 -46.10 32.23 10.10
CA SER A 9 -45.91 31.67 8.76
C SER A 9 -44.69 32.30 8.13
N SER A 10 -43.67 31.45 8.05
CA SER A 10 -42.53 31.52 7.15
C SER A 10 -41.36 32.38 7.61
N GLU A 11 -40.80 32.05 8.76
CA GLU A 11 -39.34 31.95 8.78
C GLU A 11 -38.95 30.83 7.80
N SER A 12 -38.57 31.23 6.58
CA SER A 12 -37.79 30.41 5.68
C SER A 12 -36.39 30.26 6.29
N HIS A 13 -36.32 29.55 7.42
CA HIS A 13 -35.06 29.01 7.91
C HIS A 13 -34.56 28.11 6.81
N ALA A 14 -33.48 28.56 6.18
CA ALA A 14 -32.73 27.81 5.20
C ALA A 14 -32.59 26.39 5.72
N SER A 15 -33.24 25.45 5.04
CA SER A 15 -32.83 24.06 5.10
C SER A 15 -31.44 24.02 4.48
N GLU A 16 -30.41 24.33 5.28
CA GLU A 16 -29.12 23.70 5.16
C GLU A 16 -29.40 22.20 5.29
N SER A 17 -29.80 21.60 4.16
CA SER A 17 -29.64 20.19 3.91
C SER A 17 -28.15 19.98 4.04
N LEU A 18 -27.74 19.62 5.27
CA LEU A 18 -26.41 19.13 5.59
C LEU A 18 -26.12 18.08 4.53
N THR A 19 -25.30 18.46 3.56
CA THR A 19 -24.80 17.59 2.53
C THR A 19 -24.03 16.53 3.30
N GLU A 20 -24.67 15.39 3.58
CA GLU A 20 -23.96 14.26 4.14
C GLU A 20 -22.80 14.01 3.18
N PRO A 21 -21.54 14.05 3.66
CA PRO A 21 -20.43 13.73 2.80
C PRO A 21 -20.71 12.31 2.29
N PRO A 22 -20.70 12.06 0.97
CA PRO A 22 -20.90 10.71 0.48
C PRO A 22 -19.74 9.88 1.03
N SER A 23 -20.00 9.11 2.10
CA SER A 23 -19.07 8.10 2.60
C SER A 23 -19.16 6.91 1.65
N SER A 24 -18.87 7.14 0.39
CA SER A 24 -18.44 6.12 -0.54
C SER A 24 -17.10 5.65 -0.01
N LYS A 25 -17.15 4.72 0.96
CA LYS A 25 -16.02 3.86 1.27
C LYS A 25 -15.78 3.12 -0.03
N SER A 26 -14.86 3.62 -0.85
CA SER A 26 -14.53 2.90 -2.09
C SER A 26 -14.03 1.54 -1.65
N GLU A 27 -14.79 0.52 -1.97
CA GLU A 27 -14.48 -0.85 -1.59
C GLU A 27 -13.62 -1.42 -2.71
N TRP A 28 -12.40 -1.85 -2.38
CA TRP A 28 -11.58 -2.62 -3.30
C TRP A 28 -11.81 -4.10 -2.98
N PHE A 29 -12.45 -4.85 -3.90
CA PHE A 29 -12.89 -6.22 -3.64
C PHE A 29 -13.71 -6.40 -2.35
N GLY A 30 -14.55 -5.42 -1.98
CA GLY A 30 -15.36 -5.46 -0.74
C GLY A 30 -14.57 -5.20 0.55
N HIS A 31 -13.29 -4.80 0.45
CA HIS A 31 -12.41 -4.54 1.57
C HIS A 31 -12.03 -3.04 1.64
N PRO A 32 -11.63 -2.52 2.82
CA PRO A 32 -11.19 -1.13 2.96
C PRO A 32 -10.00 -0.82 2.03
N ARG A 33 -10.03 0.32 1.31
CA ARG A 33 -8.96 0.73 0.36
C ARG A 33 -7.55 0.66 0.93
N GLY A 34 -7.38 0.93 2.22
CA GLY A 34 -6.06 0.89 2.88
C GLY A 34 -5.39 -0.48 2.78
N LEU A 35 -6.17 -1.57 2.74
CA LEU A 35 -5.65 -2.91 2.55
C LEU A 35 -5.03 -3.09 1.16
N ALA A 36 -5.59 -2.46 0.11
CA ALA A 36 -5.01 -2.51 -1.22
C ALA A 36 -3.60 -1.90 -1.22
N THR A 37 -3.42 -0.74 -0.58
CA THR A 37 -2.09 -0.12 -0.43
C THR A 37 -1.14 -1.04 0.32
N LEU A 38 -1.53 -1.56 1.49
CA LEU A 38 -0.69 -2.48 2.26
C LEU A 38 -0.33 -3.75 1.48
N PHE A 39 -1.29 -4.30 0.72
CA PHE A 39 -1.06 -5.47 -0.12
C PHE A 39 -0.04 -5.18 -1.22
N PHE A 40 -0.19 -4.08 -1.96
CA PHE A 40 0.76 -3.74 -3.01
C PHE A 40 2.14 -3.41 -2.44
N THR A 41 2.20 -2.73 -1.30
CA THR A 41 3.47 -2.44 -0.62
C THR A 41 4.16 -3.72 -0.17
N GLU A 42 3.45 -4.64 0.48
CA GLU A 42 3.99 -5.94 0.90
C GLU A 42 4.40 -6.81 -0.31
N MET A 43 3.59 -6.83 -1.38
CA MET A 43 3.92 -7.57 -2.59
C MET A 43 5.21 -7.04 -3.23
N TRP A 44 5.37 -5.72 -3.29
CA TRP A 44 6.56 -5.09 -3.85
C TRP A 44 7.80 -5.26 -2.97
N GLU A 45 7.62 -5.25 -1.65
CA GLU A 45 8.67 -5.58 -0.67
C GLU A 45 9.18 -7.00 -0.94
N ARG A 46 8.28 -7.98 -0.97
CA ARG A 46 8.63 -9.38 -1.22
C ARG A 46 9.24 -9.60 -2.59
N PHE A 47 8.70 -8.96 -3.62
CA PHE A 47 9.26 -9.00 -4.97
C PHE A 47 10.71 -8.51 -4.98
N SER A 48 10.98 -7.36 -4.36
CA SER A 48 12.31 -6.78 -4.32
C SER A 48 13.28 -7.61 -3.47
N TYR A 49 12.80 -8.13 -2.34
CA TYR A 49 13.58 -8.99 -1.44
C TYR A 49 13.99 -10.31 -2.10
N TYR A 50 13.04 -11.05 -2.68
CA TYR A 50 13.34 -12.30 -3.38
C TYR A 50 14.10 -12.06 -4.69
N GLY A 51 13.82 -10.96 -5.39
CA GLY A 51 14.52 -10.58 -6.62
C GLY A 51 16.02 -10.32 -6.39
N MET A 52 16.34 -9.52 -5.36
CA MET A 52 17.74 -9.29 -5.00
C MET A 52 18.40 -10.59 -4.53
N ARG A 53 17.75 -11.43 -3.71
CA ARG A 53 18.31 -12.73 -3.31
C ARG A 53 18.59 -13.64 -4.51
N ALA A 54 17.71 -13.70 -5.50
CA ALA A 54 17.85 -14.57 -6.66
C ALA A 54 19.02 -14.15 -7.57
N LEU A 55 19.27 -12.85 -7.71
CA LEU A 55 20.29 -12.33 -8.63
C LEU A 55 21.65 -12.08 -7.95
N LEU A 56 21.69 -11.91 -6.63
CA LEU A 56 22.90 -11.52 -5.91
C LEU A 56 24.05 -12.53 -6.08
N VAL A 57 23.79 -13.83 -5.94
CA VAL A 57 24.83 -14.86 -6.10
C VAL A 57 25.33 -14.91 -7.55
N LEU A 58 24.42 -14.84 -8.52
CA LEU A 58 24.77 -14.85 -9.94
C LEU A 58 25.65 -13.65 -10.29
N PHE A 59 25.32 -12.46 -9.77
CA PHE A 59 26.14 -11.27 -9.96
C PHE A 59 27.54 -11.38 -9.32
N MET A 60 27.63 -12.00 -8.14
CA MET A 60 28.92 -12.17 -7.46
C MET A 60 29.83 -13.16 -8.17
N THR A 61 29.29 -14.24 -8.74
CA THR A 61 30.08 -15.30 -9.39
C THR A 61 30.35 -15.05 -10.87
N ASP A 62 29.55 -14.21 -11.55
CA ASP A 62 29.77 -13.89 -12.96
C ASP A 62 31.10 -13.16 -13.19
N LEU A 63 31.68 -13.34 -14.38
CA LEU A 63 32.98 -12.80 -14.75
C LEU A 63 32.94 -11.27 -14.78
N ILE A 64 34.06 -10.66 -14.41
CA ILE A 64 34.24 -9.19 -14.50
C ILE A 64 34.03 -8.70 -15.93
N ALA A 65 34.42 -9.50 -16.93
CA ALA A 65 34.20 -9.18 -18.35
C ALA A 65 32.70 -9.04 -18.71
N ASN A 66 31.80 -9.68 -17.96
CA ASN A 66 30.35 -9.61 -18.13
C ASN A 66 29.70 -8.58 -17.19
N GLY A 67 30.48 -7.89 -16.36
CA GLY A 67 30.00 -6.92 -15.37
C GLY A 67 29.71 -7.51 -13.99
N GLY A 68 30.05 -8.78 -13.74
CA GLY A 68 29.98 -9.42 -12.42
C GLY A 68 31.21 -9.12 -11.54
N LEU A 69 31.25 -9.69 -10.34
CA LEU A 69 32.36 -9.46 -9.39
C LEU A 69 33.50 -10.48 -9.50
N GLY A 70 33.34 -11.56 -10.26
CA GLY A 70 34.35 -12.59 -10.47
C GLY A 70 34.78 -13.32 -9.19
N MET A 71 33.92 -13.36 -8.17
CA MET A 71 34.21 -14.08 -6.93
C MET A 71 34.13 -15.59 -7.14
N ASN A 72 34.89 -16.35 -6.35
CA ASN A 72 34.70 -17.79 -6.29
C ASN A 72 33.37 -18.15 -5.60
N ASP A 73 32.79 -19.28 -5.98
CA ASP A 73 31.49 -19.76 -5.49
C ASP A 73 31.41 -19.86 -3.96
N ALA A 74 32.50 -20.26 -3.30
CA ALA A 74 32.54 -20.40 -1.85
C ALA A 74 32.40 -19.05 -1.14
N THR A 75 33.07 -18.02 -1.64
CA THR A 75 33.03 -16.65 -1.10
C THR A 75 31.67 -16.01 -1.37
N ALA A 76 31.15 -16.14 -2.60
CA ALA A 76 29.84 -15.62 -2.98
C ALA A 76 28.71 -16.26 -2.13
N THR A 77 28.77 -17.58 -1.92
CA THR A 77 27.79 -18.28 -1.09
C THR A 77 27.90 -17.90 0.39
N ALA A 78 29.11 -17.67 0.90
CA ALA A 78 29.30 -17.20 2.28
C ALA A 78 28.72 -15.79 2.50
N VAL A 79 28.94 -14.86 1.56
CA VAL A 79 28.36 -13.51 1.61
C VAL A 79 26.83 -13.57 1.51
N TYR A 80 26.31 -14.36 0.57
CA TYR A 80 24.86 -14.57 0.46
C TYR A 80 24.27 -15.20 1.72
N GLY A 81 24.94 -16.20 2.29
CA GLY A 81 24.55 -16.81 3.55
C GLY A 81 24.46 -15.77 4.68
N LEU A 82 25.50 -14.99 4.90
CA LEU A 82 25.50 -13.94 5.93
C LEU A 82 24.39 -12.90 5.72
N TYR A 83 24.19 -12.48 4.47
CA TYR A 83 23.16 -11.49 4.12
C TYR A 83 21.73 -12.02 4.29
N THR A 84 21.54 -13.34 4.14
CA THR A 84 20.22 -13.98 4.24
C THR A 84 19.89 -14.56 5.61
N PHE A 85 20.89 -14.72 6.47
CA PHE A 85 20.76 -15.26 7.82
C PHE A 85 20.51 -14.17 8.87
N ALA A 86 20.87 -12.92 8.59
CA ALA A 86 20.52 -11.74 9.38
C ALA A 86 19.07 -11.30 9.13
#